data_AF-A0A2H6K5U5-F1
#
_entry.id   AF-A0A2H6K5U5-F1
#
_cell.length_a   1.000
_cell.length_b   1.000
_cell.length_c   1.000
_cell.angle_alpha   90.00
_cell.angle_beta   90.00
_cell.angle_gamma   90.00
#
_symmetry.space_group_name_H-M   'P 1'
#
loop_
_entity.id
_entity.type
_entity.pdbx_description
1 polymer ?
#
loop_
_entity_poly.entity_id
_entity_poly.type
_entity_poly.pdbx_seq_one_letter_code
_entity_poly.pdbx_strand_id
1 'polypeptide(L)'
;MNKRILISVLAVSLLAMLAGAGTYAYFSDSETSSGNSFAAGTLDLKVADNDEGYGDGVSQTWVIGNMVPGVSSVTNSMSLQNAGSVNADHIELGFSYSIDETSNPVESDTNPASAPGDMARMIEITAMTYDGVNFATSFVDANGNGWFDLEDLSLPPYSSSGGYLDNLLAPLPVQVGSQSLNMSLFFRPEAGNDIQGDILTMSVTSTLNQDASQ
;
A
#
# COMPACT_ATOMS: atom_id res chain seq x y z
N MET A 1 -36.06 -32.66 -74.35
CA MET A 1 -35.32 -32.73 -73.08
C MET A 1 -35.52 -34.11 -72.46
N ASN A 2 -34.46 -34.86 -72.18
CA ASN A 2 -34.57 -36.23 -71.70
C ASN A 2 -34.97 -36.24 -70.21
N LYS A 3 -36.10 -36.89 -69.86
CA LYS A 3 -36.63 -36.95 -68.49
C LYS A 3 -35.58 -37.40 -67.46
N ARG A 4 -34.64 -38.26 -67.87
CA ARG A 4 -33.52 -38.72 -67.03
C ARG A 4 -32.57 -37.59 -66.63
N ILE A 5 -32.25 -36.67 -67.55
CA ILE A 5 -31.37 -35.53 -67.28
C ILE A 5 -32.06 -34.56 -66.30
N LEU A 6 -33.37 -34.34 -66.47
CA LEU A 6 -34.13 -33.48 -65.58
C LEU A 6 -34.16 -34.02 -64.13
N ILE A 7 -34.33 -35.33 -63.98
CA ILE A 7 -34.30 -35.99 -62.66
C ILE A 7 -32.90 -35.90 -62.02
N SER A 8 -31.83 -36.07 -62.81
CA SER A 8 -30.46 -35.93 -62.31
C SER A 8 -30.15 -34.51 -61.84
N VAL A 9 -30.58 -33.48 -62.58
CA VAL A 9 -30.39 -32.08 -62.19
C VAL A 9 -31.16 -31.76 -60.90
N LEU A 10 -32.41 -32.23 -60.78
CA LEU A 10 -33.22 -32.07 -59.57
C LEU A 10 -32.57 -32.73 -58.34
N ALA A 11 -32.01 -33.93 -58.50
CA ALA A 11 -31.34 -34.63 -57.41
C ALA A 11 -30.08 -33.89 -56.92
N VAL A 12 -29.26 -33.38 -57.85
CA VAL A 12 -28.06 -32.60 -57.51
C VAL A 12 -28.41 -31.28 -56.83
N SER A 13 -29.43 -30.57 -57.30
CA SER A 13 -29.90 -29.33 -56.66
C SER A 13 -30.42 -29.58 -55.24
N LEU A 14 -31.12 -30.70 -55.01
CA LEU A 14 -31.64 -31.05 -53.69
C LEU A 14 -30.50 -31.38 -52.72
N LEU A 15 -29.48 -32.12 -53.17
CA LEU A 15 -28.29 -32.41 -52.36
C LEU A 15 -27.52 -31.13 -52.01
N ALA A 16 -27.38 -30.19 -52.95
CA ALA A 16 -26.73 -28.91 -52.70
C ALA A 16 -27.51 -28.06 -51.67
N MET A 17 -28.84 -28.05 -51.75
CA MET A 17 -29.70 -27.37 -50.77
C MET A 17 -29.60 -28.00 -49.38
N LEU A 18 -29.63 -29.33 -49.28
CA LEU A 18 -29.53 -30.03 -48.00
C LEU A 18 -28.16 -29.82 -47.34
N ALA A 19 -27.08 -29.87 -48.12
CA ALA A 19 -25.73 -29.58 -47.64
C ALA A 19 -25.62 -28.11 -47.18
N GLY A 20 -26.06 -27.16 -48.01
CA GLY A 20 -26.01 -25.73 -47.68
C GLY A 20 -26.83 -25.36 -46.44
N ALA A 21 -28.06 -25.89 -46.32
CA ALA A 21 -28.93 -25.64 -45.17
C ALA A 21 -28.37 -26.29 -43.89
N GLY A 22 -27.83 -27.51 -43.97
CA GLY A 22 -27.22 -28.18 -42.82
C GLY A 22 -25.97 -27.47 -42.33
N THR A 23 -25.12 -27.01 -43.25
CA THR A 23 -23.91 -26.26 -42.91
C THR A 23 -24.24 -24.86 -42.39
N TYR A 24 -25.22 -24.16 -42.96
CA TYR A 24 -25.70 -22.88 -42.44
C TYR A 24 -26.27 -23.02 -41.04
N ALA A 25 -27.09 -24.05 -40.77
CA ALA A 25 -27.64 -24.33 -39.44
C ALA A 25 -26.55 -24.67 -38.41
N TYR A 26 -25.53 -25.44 -38.79
CA TYR A 26 -24.40 -25.78 -37.92
C TYR A 26 -23.53 -24.57 -37.57
N PHE A 27 -23.36 -23.62 -38.51
CA PHE A 27 -22.58 -22.40 -38.27
C PHE A 27 -23.40 -21.21 -37.76
N SER A 28 -24.73 -21.28 -37.81
CA SER A 28 -25.63 -20.25 -37.27
C SER A 28 -26.04 -20.49 -35.82
N ASP A 29 -25.65 -21.62 -35.24
CA ASP A 29 -25.93 -21.88 -33.83
C ASP A 29 -25.06 -20.95 -32.96
N SER A 30 -25.66 -19.84 -32.57
CA SER A 30 -25.06 -18.84 -31.69
C SER A 30 -25.39 -19.23 -30.25
N GLU A 31 -24.61 -20.16 -29.71
CA GLU A 31 -24.62 -20.44 -28.27
C GLU A 31 -24.18 -19.19 -27.51
N THR A 32 -25.16 -18.45 -27.01
CA THR A 32 -24.90 -17.26 -26.19
C THR A 32 -24.58 -17.76 -24.78
N SER A 33 -23.34 -17.59 -24.33
CA SER A 33 -22.98 -17.84 -22.93
C SER A 33 -23.63 -16.76 -22.04
N SER A 34 -24.92 -16.91 -21.77
CA SER A 34 -25.66 -16.08 -20.81
C SER A 34 -25.29 -16.54 -19.40
N GLY A 35 -24.43 -15.78 -18.74
CA GLY A 35 -23.94 -16.10 -17.39
C GLY A 35 -22.43 -15.99 -17.20
N ASN A 36 -21.65 -15.70 -18.24
CA ASN A 36 -20.24 -15.35 -18.07
C ASN A 36 -20.11 -13.93 -17.48
N SER A 37 -20.29 -13.82 -16.17
CA SER A 37 -19.80 -12.69 -15.39
C SER A 37 -18.33 -12.94 -15.08
N PHE A 38 -17.42 -12.29 -15.80
CA PHE A 38 -16.03 -12.18 -15.35
C PHE A 38 -16.00 -11.21 -14.19
N ALA A 39 -16.26 -11.68 -12.97
CA ALA A 39 -15.99 -10.90 -11.77
C ALA A 39 -14.46 -10.80 -11.64
N ALA A 40 -13.89 -9.69 -12.10
CA ALA A 40 -12.50 -9.37 -11.79
C ALA A 40 -12.40 -9.21 -10.27
N GLY A 41 -11.49 -9.96 -9.65
CA GLY A 41 -11.20 -9.77 -8.24
C GLY A 41 -10.51 -8.41 -8.02
N THR A 42 -10.59 -7.89 -6.81
CA THR A 42 -10.09 -6.55 -6.45
C THR A 42 -9.01 -6.64 -5.37
N LEU A 43 -8.07 -5.70 -5.40
CA LEU A 43 -7.33 -5.27 -4.21
C LEU A 43 -8.06 -4.07 -3.62
N ASP A 44 -8.18 -4.03 -2.29
CA ASP A 44 -8.81 -2.91 -1.60
C ASP A 44 -8.12 -2.73 -0.23
N LEU A 45 -7.11 -1.86 -0.18
CA LEU A 45 -6.39 -1.59 1.06
C LEU A 45 -7.21 -0.68 1.96
N LYS A 46 -7.44 -1.13 3.19
CA LYS A 46 -7.99 -0.34 4.29
C LYS A 46 -6.92 -0.13 5.34
N VAL A 47 -6.92 1.06 5.92
CA VAL A 47 -5.98 1.42 6.98
C VAL A 47 -6.74 1.90 8.20
N ALA A 48 -6.26 1.52 9.38
CA ALA A 48 -6.73 1.97 10.68
C ALA A 48 -5.51 2.39 11.52
N ASP A 49 -5.71 3.22 12.53
CA ASP A 49 -4.66 3.58 13.50
C ASP A 49 -5.20 3.55 14.93
N ASN A 50 -4.54 4.27 15.84
CA ASN A 50 -4.92 4.29 17.25
C ASN A 50 -6.26 5.00 17.50
N ASP A 51 -6.63 5.97 16.66
CA ASP A 51 -7.74 6.89 16.89
C ASP A 51 -8.87 6.70 15.85
N GLU A 52 -8.58 6.07 14.70
CA GLU A 52 -9.52 5.77 13.64
C GLU A 52 -9.61 4.29 13.27
N GLY A 53 -10.84 3.81 12.99
CA GLY A 53 -11.08 2.47 12.45
C GLY A 53 -10.76 2.36 10.95
N TYR A 54 -10.86 1.15 10.41
CA TYR A 54 -10.54 0.87 9.00
C TYR A 54 -11.33 1.76 8.03
N GLY A 55 -10.60 2.57 7.26
CA GLY A 55 -11.13 3.48 6.25
C GLY A 55 -10.44 3.33 4.90
N ASP A 56 -11.04 3.97 3.90
CA ASP A 56 -10.42 4.15 2.58
C ASP A 56 -9.23 5.10 2.71
N GLY A 57 -8.07 4.66 2.23
CA GLY A 57 -6.86 5.47 2.23
C GLY A 57 -5.62 4.63 2.09
N VAL A 58 -4.57 5.23 1.55
CA VAL A 58 -3.24 4.62 1.43
C VAL A 58 -2.21 5.35 2.29
N SER A 59 -2.61 6.40 3.00
CA SER A 59 -1.71 7.21 3.83
C SER A 59 -2.32 7.44 5.20
N GLN A 60 -1.48 7.42 6.24
CA GLN A 60 -1.81 7.80 7.61
C GLN A 60 -0.86 8.90 8.09
N THR A 61 -1.32 9.72 9.01
CA THR A 61 -0.54 10.84 9.56
C THR A 61 -0.51 10.78 11.07
N TRP A 62 0.69 10.80 11.65
CA TRP A 62 0.88 10.90 13.09
C TRP A 62 1.44 12.27 13.43
N VAL A 63 0.67 13.05 14.19
CA VAL A 63 1.06 14.37 14.66
C VAL A 63 1.78 14.24 16.00
N ILE A 64 3.04 14.64 16.01
CA ILE A 64 3.96 14.54 17.13
C ILE A 64 4.32 15.96 17.56
N GLY A 65 3.71 16.43 18.64
CA GLY A 65 3.94 17.78 19.16
C GLY A 65 4.07 17.79 20.68
N ASN A 66 4.46 18.95 21.23
CA ASN A 66 4.65 19.16 22.67
C ASN A 66 5.61 18.15 23.32
N MET A 67 6.60 17.66 22.58
CA MET A 67 7.60 16.75 23.12
C MET A 67 8.63 17.52 23.95
N VAL A 68 9.09 16.90 25.04
CA VAL A 68 10.15 17.40 25.91
C VAL A 68 11.41 16.55 25.69
N PRO A 69 12.54 17.15 25.27
CA PRO A 69 13.80 16.46 25.08
C PRO A 69 14.21 15.62 26.30
N GLY A 70 14.56 14.36 26.07
CA GLY A 70 15.00 13.43 27.11
C GLY A 70 13.87 12.88 28.01
N VAL A 71 12.62 13.27 27.78
CA VAL A 71 11.48 12.89 28.63
C VAL A 71 10.36 12.23 27.81
N SER A 72 10.00 12.81 26.67
CA SER A 72 8.84 12.36 25.91
C SER A 72 9.13 11.10 25.09
N SER A 73 8.23 10.12 25.23
CA SER A 73 8.12 8.96 24.33
C SER A 73 6.69 8.84 23.81
N VAL A 74 6.56 8.40 22.56
CA VAL A 74 5.27 8.19 21.89
C VAL A 74 5.28 6.84 21.21
N THR A 75 4.17 6.12 21.26
CA THR A 75 3.98 4.90 20.48
C THR A 75 2.84 5.10 19.51
N ASN A 76 3.13 4.93 18.23
CA ASN A 76 2.14 4.97 17.16
C ASN A 76 2.00 3.59 16.53
N SER A 77 0.78 3.28 16.12
CA SER A 77 0.52 2.05 15.38
C SER A 77 -0.43 2.32 14.22
N MET A 78 -0.33 1.48 13.19
CA MET A 78 -1.31 1.41 12.12
C MET A 78 -1.55 -0.04 11.75
N SER A 79 -2.79 -0.35 11.40
CA SER A 79 -3.23 -1.66 10.95
C SER A 79 -3.66 -1.62 9.49
N LEU A 80 -3.28 -2.64 8.74
CA LEU A 80 -3.47 -2.77 7.30
C LEU A 80 -4.32 -4.00 7.01
N GLN A 81 -5.37 -3.83 6.21
CA GLN A 81 -6.27 -4.91 5.81
C GLN A 81 -6.55 -4.84 4.31
N ASN A 82 -6.59 -5.98 3.63
CA ASN A 82 -7.08 -6.08 2.26
C ASN A 82 -8.57 -6.48 2.28
N ALA A 83 -9.47 -5.51 2.11
CA ALA A 83 -10.91 -5.74 1.96
C ALA A 83 -11.32 -6.25 0.56
N GLY A 84 -10.33 -6.46 -0.31
CA GLY A 84 -10.52 -7.00 -1.64
C GLY A 84 -10.76 -8.51 -1.65
N SER A 85 -10.82 -9.07 -2.85
CA SER A 85 -11.08 -10.49 -3.09
C SER A 85 -9.88 -11.26 -3.64
N VAL A 86 -8.75 -10.59 -3.88
CA VAL A 86 -7.52 -11.18 -4.42
C VAL A 86 -6.38 -11.03 -3.44
N ASN A 87 -5.57 -12.08 -3.28
CA ASN A 87 -4.35 -12.01 -2.50
C ASN A 87 -3.38 -11.02 -3.15
N ALA A 88 -2.91 -10.07 -2.37
CA ALA A 88 -1.77 -9.26 -2.76
C ALA A 88 -0.49 -10.08 -2.65
N ASP A 89 0.51 -9.70 -3.43
CA ASP A 89 1.84 -10.30 -3.39
C ASP A 89 2.62 -9.76 -2.19
N HIS A 90 2.73 -8.44 -2.11
CA HIS A 90 3.46 -7.74 -1.05
C HIS A 90 2.87 -6.35 -0.79
N ILE A 91 3.41 -5.69 0.24
CA ILE A 91 3.11 -4.30 0.56
C ILE A 91 4.39 -3.52 0.80
N GLU A 92 4.39 -2.27 0.37
CA GLU A 92 5.49 -1.33 0.56
C GLU A 92 5.08 -0.25 1.55
N LEU A 93 6.02 0.19 2.40
CA LEU A 93 5.82 1.31 3.31
C LEU A 93 6.80 2.44 2.99
N GLY A 94 6.25 3.61 2.70
CA GLY A 94 7.01 4.85 2.52
C GLY A 94 6.79 5.80 3.70
N PHE A 95 7.84 6.52 4.09
CA PHE A 95 7.77 7.50 5.18
C PHE A 95 8.14 8.89 4.67
N SER A 96 7.43 9.89 5.16
CA SER A 96 7.77 11.30 4.97
C SER A 96 7.39 12.09 6.21
N TYR A 97 7.92 13.30 6.34
CA TYR A 97 7.63 14.15 7.49
C TYR A 97 7.65 15.63 7.11
N SER A 98 6.97 16.43 7.92
CA SER A 98 6.93 17.89 7.84
C SER A 98 6.85 18.49 9.24
N ILE A 99 7.35 19.70 9.43
CA ILE A 99 7.16 20.47 10.66
C ILE A 99 6.13 21.59 10.43
N ASP A 100 5.30 21.83 11.43
CA ASP A 100 4.47 23.03 11.58
C ASP A 100 5.05 23.94 12.67
N GLU A 101 5.70 25.02 12.22
CA GLU A 101 6.21 26.12 13.06
C GLU A 101 5.12 27.13 13.45
N THR A 102 4.03 27.18 12.69
CA THR A 102 3.02 28.24 12.84
C THR A 102 2.09 27.99 14.02
N SER A 103 1.86 26.72 14.34
CA SER A 103 1.03 26.29 15.47
C SER A 103 1.86 25.95 16.72
N ASN A 104 3.17 26.19 16.69
CA ASN A 104 4.11 25.91 17.77
C ASN A 104 3.84 26.82 19.00
N PRO A 105 3.72 26.29 20.22
CA PRO A 105 3.76 27.10 21.43
C PRO A 105 5.18 27.67 21.62
N VAL A 106 5.40 28.90 21.15
CA VAL A 106 6.66 29.69 21.19
C VAL A 106 7.35 29.74 22.57
N GLU A 107 6.68 29.36 23.66
CA GLU A 107 7.16 29.53 25.04
C GLU A 107 8.33 28.60 25.42
N SER A 108 8.77 27.68 24.57
CA SER A 108 9.95 26.82 24.82
C SER A 108 10.86 26.62 23.62
N ASP A 109 10.36 26.83 22.41
CA ASP A 109 11.14 26.80 21.18
C ASP A 109 12.01 28.07 21.06
N THR A 110 13.33 27.87 20.95
CA THR A 110 14.30 28.96 20.77
C THR A 110 14.65 29.25 19.31
N ASN A 111 14.16 28.47 18.34
CA ASN A 111 14.32 28.67 16.91
C ASN A 111 13.00 28.47 16.12
N PRO A 112 12.25 29.55 15.85
CA PRO A 112 10.90 29.49 15.21
C PRO A 112 10.94 29.25 13.69
N ALA A 113 12.00 28.64 13.18
CA ALA A 113 12.25 28.43 11.76
C ALA A 113 13.05 27.14 11.53
N SER A 114 12.76 26.09 12.29
CA SER A 114 13.42 24.80 12.14
C SER A 114 13.03 24.15 10.81
N ALA A 115 14.01 23.50 10.17
CA ALA A 115 13.76 22.70 9.00
C ALA A 115 13.15 21.35 9.41
N PRO A 116 12.33 20.69 8.57
CA PRO A 116 11.72 19.39 8.91
C PRO A 116 12.72 18.34 9.42
N GLY A 117 13.93 18.31 8.86
CA GLY A 117 14.98 17.38 9.29
C GLY A 117 15.53 17.66 10.69
N ASP A 118 15.45 18.91 11.18
CA ASP A 118 16.02 19.31 12.47
C ASP A 118 15.36 18.59 13.64
N MET A 119 14.04 18.46 13.61
CA MET A 119 13.30 17.65 14.59
C MET A 119 13.33 16.15 14.25
N ALA A 120 13.20 15.77 12.98
CA ALA A 120 13.13 14.36 12.57
C ALA A 120 14.37 13.58 13.03
N ARG A 121 15.56 14.16 12.88
CA ARG A 121 16.83 13.54 13.29
C ARG A 121 17.03 13.46 14.80
N MET A 122 16.14 14.04 15.60
CA MET A 122 16.21 14.04 17.06
C MET A 122 15.11 13.16 17.69
N ILE A 123 14.22 12.58 16.88
CA ILE A 123 13.21 11.63 17.33
C ILE A 123 13.71 10.21 17.01
N GLU A 124 14.34 9.59 18.00
CA GLU A 124 14.87 8.24 17.91
C GLU A 124 13.73 7.21 17.81
N ILE A 125 13.85 6.28 16.88
CA ILE A 125 13.01 5.09 16.76
C ILE A 125 13.61 4.00 17.64
N THR A 126 13.11 3.92 18.87
CA THR A 126 13.58 2.94 19.87
C THR A 126 13.05 1.52 19.63
N ALA A 127 11.91 1.40 18.94
CA ALA A 127 11.39 0.13 18.46
C ALA A 127 10.54 0.34 17.20
N MET A 128 10.66 -0.58 16.25
CA MET A 128 9.82 -0.62 15.05
C MET A 128 9.57 -2.07 14.68
N THR A 129 8.29 -2.46 14.57
CA THR A 129 7.90 -3.80 14.15
C THR A 129 6.85 -3.76 13.06
N TYR A 130 6.94 -4.70 12.13
CA TYR A 130 5.87 -4.99 11.17
C TYR A 130 5.41 -6.43 11.37
N ASP A 131 4.14 -6.59 11.73
CA ASP A 131 3.51 -7.87 12.07
C ASP A 131 4.36 -8.72 13.03
N GLY A 132 4.89 -8.06 14.07
CA GLY A 132 5.75 -8.69 15.08
C GLY A 132 7.20 -8.93 14.65
N VAL A 133 7.56 -8.76 13.37
CA VAL A 133 8.95 -8.78 12.91
C VAL A 133 9.62 -7.49 13.32
N ASN A 134 10.65 -7.58 14.15
CA ASN A 134 11.40 -6.43 14.64
C ASN A 134 12.49 -6.02 13.65
N PHE A 135 12.49 -4.74 13.25
CA PHE A 135 13.52 -4.17 12.38
C PHE A 135 14.80 -3.80 13.11
N ALA A 136 14.86 -3.92 14.45
CA ALA A 136 15.97 -3.47 15.28
C ALA A 136 17.34 -4.09 14.96
N THR A 137 17.36 -5.31 14.42
CA THR A 137 18.62 -5.92 13.95
C THR A 137 19.10 -5.38 12.61
N SER A 138 18.26 -4.61 11.93
CA SER A 138 18.48 -4.01 10.60
C SER A 138 18.45 -2.48 10.67
N PHE A 139 18.42 -1.87 11.86
CA PHE A 139 18.50 -0.42 12.02
C PHE A 139 19.82 0.08 11.44
N VAL A 140 19.70 0.83 10.34
CA VAL A 140 20.78 1.55 9.70
C VAL A 140 20.58 3.01 10.03
N ASP A 141 21.50 3.55 10.82
CA ASP A 141 21.72 4.99 10.96
C ASP A 141 22.23 5.50 9.61
N ALA A 142 21.30 5.98 8.78
CA ALA A 142 21.52 6.31 7.38
C ALA A 142 22.09 7.72 7.23
N ASN A 143 21.75 8.64 8.14
CA ASN A 143 22.34 9.99 8.18
C ASN A 143 23.68 10.04 8.95
N GLY A 144 24.02 9.00 9.71
CA GLY A 144 25.29 8.85 10.43
C GLY A 144 25.39 9.65 11.73
N ASN A 145 24.27 9.99 12.36
CA ASN A 145 24.22 10.84 13.54
C ASN A 145 24.38 10.09 14.87
N GLY A 146 24.39 8.75 14.84
CA GLY A 146 24.65 7.87 15.97
C GLY A 146 23.43 7.12 16.50
N TRP A 147 22.24 7.33 15.96
CA TRP A 147 21.02 6.61 16.33
C TRP A 147 20.13 6.37 15.11
N PHE A 148 19.12 5.51 15.25
CA PHE A 148 18.11 5.30 14.23
C PHE A 148 16.90 6.20 14.50
N ASP A 149 16.56 7.10 13.59
CA ASP A 149 15.53 8.13 13.77
C ASP A 149 14.58 8.29 12.57
N LEU A 150 13.66 9.26 12.66
CA LEU A 150 12.66 9.50 11.62
C LEU A 150 13.26 9.98 10.29
N GLU A 151 14.40 10.66 10.30
CA GLU A 151 15.08 11.09 9.07
C GLU A 151 15.64 9.86 8.33
N ASP A 152 16.14 8.85 9.03
CA ASP A 152 16.66 7.62 8.42
C ASP A 152 15.64 6.88 7.56
N LEU A 153 14.36 6.88 7.96
CA LEU A 153 13.29 6.25 7.19
C LEU A 153 13.06 6.90 5.81
N SER A 154 13.51 8.15 5.62
CA SER A 154 13.46 8.85 4.33
C SER A 154 14.70 8.62 3.46
N LEU A 155 15.70 7.90 3.97
CA LEU A 155 16.98 7.66 3.32
C LEU A 155 17.16 6.17 2.94
N PRO A 156 18.01 5.85 1.96
CA PRO A 156 18.41 4.47 1.70
C PRO A 156 19.06 3.82 2.94
N PRO A 157 18.78 2.54 3.24
CA PRO A 157 18.05 1.59 2.39
C PRO A 157 16.53 1.62 2.56
N TYR A 158 15.96 2.45 3.45
CA TYR A 158 14.53 2.45 3.75
C TYR A 158 13.67 3.07 2.65
N SER A 159 14.16 4.13 2.00
CA SER A 159 13.46 4.78 0.88
C SER A 159 13.77 4.18 -0.50
N SER A 160 14.57 3.10 -0.55
CA SER A 160 14.97 2.45 -1.80
C SER A 160 14.04 1.30 -2.17
N SER A 161 13.77 1.15 -3.47
CA SER A 161 13.26 -0.12 -4.00
C SER A 161 14.29 -1.23 -3.75
N GLY A 162 13.82 -2.39 -3.32
CA GLY A 162 14.57 -3.51 -2.75
C GLY A 162 15.04 -3.30 -1.31
N GLY A 163 14.58 -2.23 -0.66
CA GLY A 163 14.92 -1.84 0.71
C GLY A 163 14.24 -2.68 1.80
N TYR A 164 14.43 -2.29 3.05
CA TYR A 164 13.85 -3.01 4.20
C TYR A 164 12.34 -2.83 4.37
N LEU A 165 11.78 -1.78 3.77
CA LEU A 165 10.34 -1.48 3.80
C LEU A 165 9.64 -1.82 2.49
N ASP A 166 10.38 -2.44 1.59
CA ASP A 166 9.88 -2.99 0.34
C ASP A 166 9.62 -4.50 0.51
N ASN A 167 8.69 -5.03 -0.27
CA ASN A 167 8.34 -6.45 -0.31
C ASN A 167 7.92 -7.04 1.07
N LEU A 168 7.24 -6.24 1.90
CA LEU A 168 6.72 -6.73 3.18
C LEU A 168 5.53 -7.68 2.95
N LEU A 169 5.28 -8.57 3.91
CA LEU A 169 4.15 -9.48 3.86
C LEU A 169 2.83 -8.71 3.76
N ALA A 170 2.07 -8.93 2.69
CA ALA A 170 0.79 -8.25 2.47
C ALA A 170 -0.33 -8.76 3.40
N PRO A 171 -1.30 -7.91 3.77
CA PRO A 171 -2.53 -8.38 4.41
C PRO A 171 -3.36 -9.24 3.46
N LEU A 172 -3.87 -10.36 3.97
CA LEU A 172 -4.74 -11.27 3.21
C LEU A 172 -6.16 -10.68 3.03
N PRO A 173 -6.87 -11.03 1.94
CA PRO A 173 -8.28 -10.73 1.73
C PRO A 173 -9.14 -11.05 2.96
N VAL A 174 -10.05 -10.13 3.30
CA VAL A 174 -10.91 -10.15 4.49
C VAL A 174 -11.44 -11.54 4.78
N GLN A 175 -10.85 -12.17 5.81
CA GLN A 175 -11.36 -13.17 6.75
C GLN A 175 -10.25 -13.88 7.58
N VAL A 176 -8.96 -13.47 7.55
CA VAL A 176 -7.90 -14.21 8.27
C VAL A 176 -6.88 -13.39 9.08
N GLY A 177 -6.60 -12.12 8.77
CA GLY A 177 -5.64 -11.31 9.56
C GLY A 177 -5.43 -9.88 9.06
N SER A 178 -4.81 -9.05 9.89
CA SER A 178 -4.36 -7.68 9.58
C SER A 178 -2.88 -7.59 9.85
N GLN A 179 -2.13 -6.88 9.01
CA GLN A 179 -0.73 -6.57 9.28
C GLN A 179 -0.66 -5.29 10.10
N SER A 180 0.28 -5.19 11.04
CA SER A 180 0.39 -4.01 11.90
C SER A 180 1.81 -3.46 11.89
N LEU A 181 1.95 -2.16 11.65
CA LEU A 181 3.18 -1.42 11.92
C LEU A 181 3.06 -0.82 13.32
N ASN A 182 4.08 -1.02 14.16
CA ASN A 182 4.19 -0.39 15.48
C ASN A 182 5.53 0.33 15.58
N MET A 183 5.53 1.56 16.07
CA MET A 183 6.71 2.37 16.26
C MET A 183 6.70 3.05 17.63
N SER A 184 7.80 2.91 18.36
CA SER A 184 8.05 3.63 19.61
C SER A 184 9.15 4.65 19.40
N LEU A 185 8.82 5.90 19.70
CA LEU A 185 9.62 7.09 19.47
C LEU A 185 10.09 7.66 20.80
N PHE A 186 11.30 8.21 20.83
CA PHE A 186 11.85 8.92 21.97
C PHE A 186 12.50 10.23 21.52
N PHE A 187 12.12 11.35 22.15
CA PHE A 187 12.74 12.62 21.83
C PHE A 187 14.05 12.76 22.58
N ARG A 188 15.15 12.81 21.83
CA ARG A 188 16.51 12.79 22.36
C ARG A 188 16.80 14.02 23.22
N PRO A 189 17.52 13.89 24.35
CA PRO A 189 17.96 15.05 25.13
C PRO A 189 18.90 15.98 24.35
N GLU A 190 19.60 15.47 23.33
CA GLU A 190 20.48 16.23 22.44
C GLU A 190 19.74 17.28 21.58
N ALA A 191 18.42 17.16 21.44
CA ALA A 191 17.57 18.13 20.74
C ALA A 191 17.71 19.55 21.30
N GLY A 192 17.94 19.69 22.61
CA GLY A 192 17.90 20.98 23.28
C GLY A 192 16.55 21.69 23.11
N ASN A 193 16.54 23.00 23.29
CA ASN A 193 15.30 23.79 23.28
C ASN A 193 14.95 24.34 21.89
N ASP A 194 15.86 24.29 20.92
CA ASP A 194 15.68 24.89 19.59
C ASP A 194 14.58 24.24 18.74
N ILE A 195 14.09 23.07 19.16
CA ILE A 195 13.00 22.34 18.50
C ILE A 195 11.98 21.83 19.54
N GLN A 196 12.05 22.36 20.77
CA GLN A 196 11.15 21.98 21.85
C GLN A 196 9.86 22.79 21.76
N GLY A 197 8.82 22.19 21.19
CA GLY A 197 7.52 22.84 21.00
C GLY A 197 6.99 22.57 19.60
N ASP A 198 7.91 22.42 18.65
CA ASP A 198 7.64 22.12 17.25
C ASP A 198 6.70 20.93 17.12
N ILE A 199 5.90 20.97 16.06
CA ILE A 199 4.94 19.92 15.74
C ILE A 199 5.43 19.25 14.47
N LEU A 200 5.89 18.01 14.58
CA LEU A 200 6.23 17.17 13.43
C LEU A 200 5.05 16.29 13.07
N THR A 201 4.65 16.31 11.81
CA THR A 201 3.70 15.35 11.24
C THR A 201 4.48 14.32 10.43
N MET A 202 4.46 13.07 10.87
CA MET A 202 4.96 11.95 10.09
C MET A 202 3.83 11.34 9.25
N SER A 203 4.07 11.10 7.97
CA SER A 203 3.13 10.42 7.09
C SER A 203 3.68 9.07 6.65
N VAL A 204 2.88 8.03 6.82
CA VAL A 204 3.18 6.67 6.34
C VAL A 204 2.29 6.38 5.15
N THR A 205 2.88 6.08 4.00
CA THR A 205 2.17 5.64 2.79
C THR A 205 2.32 4.13 2.63
N SER A 206 1.24 3.45 2.24
CA SER A 206 1.19 2.00 2.05
C SER A 206 0.73 1.67 0.64
N THR A 207 1.51 0.88 -0.08
CA THR A 207 1.19 0.45 -1.44
C THR A 207 0.99 -1.06 -1.47
N LEU A 208 -0.22 -1.52 -1.78
CA LEU A 208 -0.55 -2.94 -1.88
C LEU A 208 -0.39 -3.42 -3.32
N ASN A 209 0.57 -4.31 -3.58
CA ASN A 209 0.91 -4.77 -4.92
C ASN A 209 0.34 -6.16 -5.22
N GLN A 210 0.00 -6.37 -6.49
CA GLN A 210 -0.68 -7.59 -6.95
C GLN A 210 0.28 -8.59 -7.58
N ASP A 211 1.45 -8.14 -8.01
CA ASP A 211 2.50 -8.92 -8.66
C ASP A 211 3.89 -8.43 -8.23
N ALA A 212 4.86 -9.33 -8.18
CA ALA A 212 6.24 -9.06 -7.76
C ALA A 212 7.05 -8.13 -8.72
N SER A 213 6.52 -7.83 -9.90
CA SER A 213 7.15 -6.91 -10.87
C SER A 213 6.80 -5.44 -10.67
N GLN A 214 5.88 -5.15 -9.75
CA GLN A 214 5.49 -3.81 -9.32
C GLN A 214 6.38 -3.39 -8.16
#